data_AF-A0A0G2FQT6-F1
#
_entry.id   AF-A0A0G2FQT6-F1
#
_cell.length_a   1.000
_cell.length_b   1.000
_cell.length_c   1.000
_cell.angle_alpha   90.00
_cell.angle_beta   90.00
_cell.angle_gamma   90.00
#
_symmetry.space_group_name_H-M   'P 1'
#
loop_
_entity.id
_entity.type
_entity.pdbx_description
1 polymer ?
#
loop_
_entity_poly.entity_id
_entity_poly.type
_entity_poly.pdbx_seq_one_letter_code
_entity_poly.pdbx_strand_id
1 'polypeptide(L)'
;MSSPSSRQMSDKEVSAAFTSFYLQRATKEFAEDLDKIRNADDFKSEAIPTLVSALSQGTAMFPLADQRRIVTAEGPVKKSA
;
A
#
# COMPACT_ATOMS: atom_id res chain seq x y z
N MET A 1 6.33 -7.86 -45.47
CA MET A 1 6.33 -6.95 -44.31
C MET A 1 5.83 -7.75 -43.13
N SER A 2 6.69 -8.12 -42.19
CA SER A 2 6.29 -8.88 -41.00
C SER A 2 6.08 -7.90 -39.86
N SER A 3 4.84 -7.79 -39.38
CA SER A 3 4.50 -6.98 -38.21
C SER A 3 5.19 -7.52 -36.95
N PRO A 4 5.67 -6.66 -36.04
CA PRO A 4 6.26 -7.13 -34.79
C PRO A 4 5.15 -7.70 -33.89
N SER A 5 5.25 -8.99 -33.54
CA SER A 5 4.41 -9.59 -32.51
C SER A 5 4.56 -8.83 -31.21
N SER A 6 3.48 -8.21 -30.74
CA SER A 6 3.37 -7.73 -29.37
C SER A 6 3.64 -8.90 -28.43
N ARG A 7 4.74 -8.85 -27.67
CA ARG A 7 5.05 -9.86 -26.67
C ARG A 7 3.91 -9.85 -25.64
N GLN A 8 3.12 -10.93 -25.61
CA GLN A 8 1.99 -11.06 -24.70
C GLN A 8 2.52 -11.35 -23.29
N MET A 9 2.09 -10.58 -22.31
CA MET A 9 2.49 -10.77 -20.91
C MET A 9 1.85 -12.04 -20.34
N SER A 10 2.58 -12.79 -19.54
CA SER A 10 2.03 -13.88 -18.71
C SER A 10 1.17 -13.32 -17.57
N ASP A 11 0.24 -14.13 -17.06
CA ASP A 11 -0.64 -13.73 -15.94
C ASP A 11 0.16 -13.25 -14.70
N LYS A 12 1.34 -13.84 -14.46
CA LYS A 12 2.24 -13.42 -13.39
C LYS A 12 2.82 -12.03 -13.63
N GLU A 13 3.23 -11.73 -14.87
CA GLU A 13 3.74 -10.41 -15.24
C GLU A 13 2.62 -9.36 -15.19
N VAL A 14 1.41 -9.71 -15.62
CA VAL A 14 0.23 -8.83 -15.51
C VAL A 14 -0.10 -8.54 -14.05
N SER A 15 -0.14 -9.57 -13.19
CA SER A 15 -0.43 -9.42 -11.77
C SER A 15 0.63 -8.57 -11.04
N ALA A 16 1.91 -8.77 -11.37
CA ALA A 16 2.99 -7.96 -10.81
C ALA A 16 2.90 -6.49 -11.25
N ALA A 17 2.68 -6.24 -12.55
CA ALA A 17 2.53 -4.89 -13.08
C ALA A 17 1.31 -4.17 -12.48
N PHE A 18 0.18 -4.87 -12.36
CA PHE A 18 -1.03 -4.36 -11.72
C PHE A 18 -0.77 -4.01 -10.26
N THR A 19 -0.12 -4.91 -9.50
CA THR A 19 0.20 -4.67 -8.08
C THR A 19 1.05 -3.42 -7.91
N SER A 20 2.13 -3.27 -8.70
CA SER A 20 2.98 -2.08 -8.65
C SER A 20 2.22 -0.80 -9.00
N PHE A 21 1.40 -0.82 -10.06
CA PHE A 21 0.57 0.31 -10.45
C PHE A 21 -0.44 0.68 -9.35
N TYR A 22 -1.15 -0.31 -8.81
CA TYR A 22 -2.15 -0.12 -7.78
C TYR A 22 -1.55 0.49 -6.51
N LEU A 23 -0.43 -0.06 -6.03
CA LEU A 23 0.26 0.46 -4.85
C LEU A 23 0.72 1.91 -5.07
N GLN A 24 1.37 2.21 -6.21
CA GLN A 24 1.81 3.56 -6.52
C GLN A 24 0.62 4.54 -6.54
N ARG A 25 -0.48 4.16 -7.20
CA ARG A 25 -1.67 5.02 -7.32
C ARG A 25 -2.33 5.24 -5.96
N ALA A 26 -2.59 4.16 -5.21
CA ALA A 26 -3.25 4.23 -3.91
C ALA A 26 -2.43 5.03 -2.90
N THR A 27 -1.10 4.87 -2.86
CA THR A 27 -0.24 5.66 -1.97
C THR A 27 -0.21 7.14 -2.36
N LYS A 28 -0.21 7.45 -3.66
CA LYS A 28 -0.25 8.84 -4.13
C LYS A 28 -1.57 9.53 -3.75
N GLU A 29 -2.70 8.89 -4.01
CA GLU A 29 -4.02 9.43 -3.66
C GLU A 29 -4.15 9.61 -2.14
N PHE A 30 -3.67 8.63 -1.38
CA PHE A 30 -3.66 8.73 0.08
C PHE A 30 -2.82 9.91 0.60
N ALA A 31 -1.63 10.15 0.01
CA ALA A 31 -0.82 11.31 0.38
C ALA A 31 -1.52 12.64 0.05
N GLU A 32 -2.15 12.74 -1.11
CA GLU A 32 -2.94 13.92 -1.50
C GLU A 32 -4.11 14.17 -0.55
N ASP A 33 -4.82 13.12 -0.14
CA ASP A 33 -5.94 13.23 0.80
C ASP A 33 -5.48 13.59 2.21
N LEU A 34 -4.33 13.08 2.67
CA LEU A 34 -3.70 13.51 3.92
C LEU A 34 -3.33 14.99 3.88
N ASP A 35 -2.75 15.47 2.78
CA ASP A 35 -2.41 16.88 2.62
C ASP A 35 -3.67 17.75 2.64
N LYS A 36 -4.77 17.32 2.00
CA LYS A 36 -6.06 18.04 2.07
C LYS A 36 -6.59 18.11 3.49
N ILE A 37 -6.64 16.97 4.19
CA ILE A 37 -7.14 16.90 5.57
C ILE A 37 -6.29 17.80 6.47
N ARG A 38 -4.95 17.71 6.37
CA ARG A 38 -4.04 18.50 7.20
C ARG A 38 -4.17 20.01 6.98
N ASN A 39 -4.45 20.44 5.74
CA ASN A 39 -4.56 21.84 5.38
C ASN A 39 -6.00 22.38 5.46
N ALA A 40 -6.98 21.55 5.87
CA ALA A 40 -8.35 22.00 6.06
C ALA A 40 -8.46 22.89 7.32
N ASP A 41 -9.17 24.01 7.20
CA ASP A 41 -9.30 25.01 8.28
C ASP A 41 -9.97 24.46 9.55
N ASP A 42 -10.75 23.39 9.42
CA ASP A 42 -11.45 22.69 10.50
C ASP A 42 -10.71 21.44 11.00
N PHE A 43 -9.54 21.11 10.44
CA PHE A 43 -8.72 20.04 10.95
C PHE A 43 -8.08 20.42 12.27
N LYS A 44 -8.46 19.70 13.32
CA LYS A 44 -7.93 19.92 14.67
C LYS A 44 -7.14 18.71 15.14
N SER A 45 -6.23 18.93 16.07
CA SER A 45 -5.36 17.88 16.64
C SER A 45 -6.15 16.68 17.18
N GLU A 46 -7.41 16.90 17.60
CA GLU A 46 -8.33 15.87 18.08
C GLU A 46 -8.79 14.89 16.99
N ALA A 47 -8.58 15.21 15.69
CA ALA A 47 -8.89 14.32 14.57
C ALA A 47 -7.79 13.29 14.27
N ILE A 48 -6.57 13.48 14.83
CA ILE A 48 -5.43 12.56 14.63
C ILE A 48 -5.74 11.12 15.07
N PRO A 49 -6.36 10.86 16.24
CA PRO A 49 -6.73 9.49 16.64
C PRO A 49 -7.70 8.83 15.66
N THR A 50 -8.65 9.58 15.09
CA THR A 50 -9.59 9.10 14.07
C THR A 50 -8.86 8.72 12.79
N LEU A 51 -7.91 9.54 12.34
CA LEU A 51 -7.07 9.24 11.18
C LEU A 51 -6.23 7.97 11.40
N VAL A 52 -5.62 7.83 12.57
CA VAL A 52 -4.87 6.64 12.96
C VAL A 52 -5.77 5.39 13.00
N SER A 53 -6.99 5.52 13.50
CA SER A 53 -7.98 4.43 13.53
C SER A 53 -8.45 4.03 12.13
N ALA A 54 -8.66 4.97 11.22
CA ALA A 54 -9.02 4.68 9.83
C ALA A 54 -7.86 3.98 9.10
N LEU A 55 -6.63 4.43 9.32
CA LEU A 55 -5.43 3.80 8.77
C LEU A 55 -5.24 2.36 9.26
N SER A 56 -5.42 2.14 10.56
CA SER A 56 -5.23 0.81 11.15
C SER A 56 -6.27 -0.20 10.67
N GLN A 57 -7.47 0.22 10.24
CA GLN A 57 -8.47 -0.67 9.64
C GLN A 57 -7.98 -1.33 8.34
N GLY A 58 -7.04 -0.72 7.61
CA GLY A 58 -6.43 -1.35 6.43
C GLY A 58 -5.72 -2.67 6.76
N THR A 59 -5.30 -2.87 8.01
CA THR A 59 -4.70 -4.15 8.45
C THR A 59 -5.70 -5.30 8.49
N ALA A 60 -6.99 -5.01 8.68
CA ALA A 60 -8.05 -6.01 8.68
C ALA A 60 -8.29 -6.64 7.29
N MET A 61 -7.79 -6.00 6.23
CA MET A 61 -7.83 -6.55 4.86
C MET A 61 -6.91 -7.76 4.69
N PHE A 62 -6.00 -8.02 5.63
CA PHE A 62 -5.07 -9.14 5.58
C PHE A 62 -5.50 -10.23 6.57
N PRO A 63 -5.73 -11.48 6.12
CA PRO A 63 -5.96 -12.61 7.00
C PRO A 63 -4.79 -12.80 7.98
N LEU A 64 -5.09 -13.33 9.18
CA LEU A 64 -4.07 -13.56 10.21
C LEU A 64 -2.91 -14.44 9.73
N ALA A 65 -3.16 -15.38 8.82
CA ALA A 65 -2.14 -16.20 8.20
C ALA A 65 -1.16 -15.38 7.35
N ASP A 66 -1.66 -14.41 6.58
CA ASP A 66 -0.84 -13.52 5.76
C ASP A 66 -0.07 -12.54 6.63
N GLN A 67 -0.72 -11.97 7.66
CA GLN A 67 -0.05 -11.14 8.66
C GLN A 67 1.11 -11.89 9.32
N ARG A 68 0.89 -13.14 9.75
CA ARG A 68 1.94 -14.00 10.31
C ARG A 68 3.07 -14.23 9.32
N ARG A 69 2.73 -14.53 8.07
CA ARG A 69 3.73 -14.79 7.02
C ARG A 69 4.62 -13.57 6.80
N ILE A 70 4.05 -12.36 6.75
CA ILE A 70 4.79 -11.09 6.64
C ILE A 70 5.75 -10.92 7.83
N VAL A 71 5.24 -11.00 9.06
CA VAL A 71 6.05 -10.79 10.28
C VAL A 71 7.17 -11.83 10.42
N THR A 72 6.92 -13.08 10.03
CA THR A 72 7.94 -14.15 10.10
C THR A 72 8.94 -14.11 8.95
N ALA A 73 8.57 -13.55 7.78
CA ALA A 73 9.45 -13.42 6.63
C ALA A 73 10.50 -12.31 6.79
N GLU A 74 10.19 -11.26 7.58
CA GLU A 74 11.13 -10.16 7.86
C GLU A 74 12.22 -10.53 8.89
N GLY A 75 12.05 -11.61 9.65
CA GLY A 75 13.00 -12.06 10.68
C GLY A 75 13.22 -11.04 11.80
N PRO A 76 13.82 -11.44 12.94
CA PRO A 76 14.19 -10.47 13.96
C PRO A 76 15.26 -9.51 13.41
N VAL A 77 15.01 -8.19 13.51
CA VAL A 77 16.03 -7.16 13.29
C VAL A 77 17.22 -7.51 14.20
N LYS A 78 18.32 -7.97 13.61
CA LYS A 78 19.57 -8.18 14.34
C LYS A 78 20.00 -6.83 14.91
N LYS A 79 19.84 -6.67 16.22
CA LYS A 79 20.37 -5.52 16.95
C LYS A 79 21.89 -5.63 16.86
N SER A 80 22.52 -4.78 16.05
CA SER A 80 23.97 -4.63 16.01
C SER A 80 24.42 -4.20 17.40
N ALA A 81 25.10 -5.10 18.10
CA ALA A 81 25.82 -4.82 19.35
C ALA A 81 27.16 -4.16 19.04
#